data_AF-A0A9W7Y5K7-F1
#
_entry.id   AF-A0A9W7Y5K7-F1
#
_cell.length_a   1.000
_cell.length_b   1.000
_cell.length_c   1.000
_cell.angle_alpha   90.00
_cell.angle_beta   90.00
_cell.angle_gamma   90.00
#
_symmetry.space_group_name_H-M   'P 1'
#
loop_
_entity.id
_entity.type
_entity.pdbx_description
1 polymer ?
#
loop_
_entity_poly.entity_id
_entity_poly.type
_entity_poly.pdbx_seq_one_letter_code
_entity_poly.pdbx_strand_id
1 'polypeptide(L)'
;MSSIEKTPHTDTPLVTVVSESSDSKVGFEFPSAGSADIVRAAQKDAFYHQRLASDLSTVVQELRGTRYQSTHQSEIQGTSRLLYYGLTTLLGAQTLGEEYCGILQTSGTAPVPWPRRLLLVLLQTLGGPGVDRLLTRLLPRGLTQLVDRRALLGVLGTAHLAVFYFTGAYYEVAKRLAGIRYVFMRRRREGEVAGGYEVLGALLVLQTAVQMAIRVHAWIKGRSGAKPKAEGEDEEDDDEEEGHQQQLCWADEETDEEKRDVAQCEMESSEVRRLTSGSTHPCTLCLERLRHPASTPCGHIFCWSCVFTWAQTHGDCPLCRQRLRTSHILALYNY
;
A
#
# COMPACT_ATOMS: atom_id res chain seq x y z
N MET A 1 53.25 12.13 -40.30
CA MET A 1 52.59 13.43 -40.13
C MET A 1 51.09 13.23 -40.39
N SER A 2 50.35 12.86 -39.35
CA SER A 2 48.89 12.73 -39.38
C SER A 2 48.30 13.90 -38.60
N SER A 3 47.62 14.80 -39.28
CA SER A 3 46.86 15.87 -38.63
C SER A 3 45.37 15.63 -38.86
N ILE A 4 44.69 15.55 -37.73
CA ILE A 4 43.25 15.41 -37.53
C ILE A 4 42.63 16.79 -37.73
N GLU A 5 41.60 16.91 -38.58
CA GLU A 5 40.78 18.12 -38.67
C GLU A 5 39.29 17.76 -38.59
N LYS A 6 38.58 18.51 -37.75
CA LYS A 6 37.28 18.21 -37.13
C LYS A 6 36.11 18.43 -38.10
N THR A 7 35.14 17.52 -38.10
CA THR A 7 33.80 17.73 -38.66
C THR A 7 32.87 18.38 -37.62
N PRO A 8 32.07 19.40 -37.95
CA PRO A 8 31.05 19.92 -37.04
C PRO A 8 29.79 19.03 -37.10
N HIS A 9 29.37 18.51 -35.95
CA HIS A 9 28.03 17.96 -35.78
C HIS A 9 27.04 19.11 -35.57
N THR A 10 26.12 19.31 -36.51
CA THR A 10 24.90 20.08 -36.28
C THR A 10 23.72 19.12 -36.18
N ASP A 11 23.25 18.92 -34.94
CA ASP A 11 21.97 18.32 -34.64
C ASP A 11 20.85 19.22 -35.18
N THR A 12 20.01 18.68 -36.07
CA THR A 12 18.63 19.15 -36.25
C THR A 12 17.74 17.92 -36.42
N PRO A 13 16.79 17.64 -35.51
CA PRO A 13 15.75 16.67 -35.80
C PRO A 13 14.86 17.25 -36.90
N LEU A 14 14.77 16.53 -38.01
CA LEU A 14 13.94 16.85 -39.16
C LEU A 14 12.46 16.83 -38.74
N VAL A 15 11.93 17.97 -38.31
CA VAL A 15 10.48 18.17 -38.19
C VAL A 15 9.97 18.43 -39.61
N THR A 16 9.61 17.35 -40.32
CA THR A 16 8.75 17.46 -41.50
C THR A 16 7.38 17.94 -41.05
N VAL A 17 7.20 19.26 -41.04
CA VAL A 17 5.87 19.87 -41.00
C VAL A 17 5.26 19.64 -42.37
N VAL A 18 4.51 18.55 -42.51
CA VAL A 18 3.60 18.38 -43.65
C VAL A 18 2.45 19.38 -43.44
N SER A 19 2.56 20.51 -44.11
CA SER A 19 1.47 21.47 -44.26
C SER A 19 0.58 21.00 -45.41
N GLU A 20 -0.53 20.33 -45.08
CA GLU A 20 -1.62 20.12 -46.02
C GLU A 20 -2.96 20.36 -45.33
N SER A 21 -3.68 21.32 -45.89
CA SER A 21 -4.99 21.82 -45.49
C SER A 21 -6.11 20.85 -45.88
N SER A 22 -6.89 20.40 -44.91
CA SER A 22 -8.34 20.22 -45.06
C SER A 22 -8.99 20.09 -43.68
N ASP A 23 -10.12 20.76 -43.51
CA ASP A 23 -10.94 20.84 -42.31
C ASP A 23 -11.57 19.48 -41.95
N SER A 24 -10.77 18.57 -41.43
CA SER A 24 -11.25 17.44 -40.64
C SER A 24 -11.04 17.82 -39.18
N LYS A 25 -12.13 18.02 -38.43
CA LYS A 25 -12.08 18.02 -36.96
C LYS A 25 -11.38 16.73 -36.53
N VAL A 26 -10.07 16.79 -36.27
CA VAL A 26 -9.34 15.68 -35.68
C VAL A 26 -9.91 15.55 -34.27
N GLY A 27 -10.90 14.66 -34.12
CA GLY A 27 -11.46 14.34 -32.82
C GLY A 27 -10.34 13.79 -31.96
N PHE A 28 -9.90 14.57 -30.97
CA PHE A 28 -8.96 14.08 -29.99
C PHE A 28 -9.72 13.13 -29.07
N GLU A 29 -9.70 11.84 -29.40
CA GLU A 29 -10.22 10.80 -28.53
C GLU A 29 -9.20 10.54 -27.43
N PHE A 30 -9.58 10.87 -26.20
CA PHE A 30 -8.70 10.67 -25.06
C PHE A 30 -8.68 9.17 -24.69
N PRO A 31 -7.50 8.53 -24.63
CA PRO A 31 -7.42 7.12 -24.27
C PRO A 31 -7.79 6.90 -22.80
N SER A 32 -8.37 5.73 -22.51
CA SER A 32 -8.62 5.30 -21.12
C SER A 32 -7.32 5.22 -20.33
N ALA A 33 -7.37 5.56 -19.04
CA ALA A 33 -6.20 5.49 -18.17
C ALA A 33 -5.71 4.05 -17.99
N GLY A 34 -4.39 3.88 -17.88
CA GLY A 34 -3.77 2.58 -17.61
C GLY A 34 -4.02 2.15 -16.17
N SER A 35 -4.11 0.84 -15.93
CA SER A 35 -4.30 0.30 -14.59
C SER A 35 -3.18 0.73 -13.63
N ALA A 36 -1.94 0.87 -14.13
CA ALA A 36 -0.83 1.33 -13.31
C ALA A 36 -0.93 2.77 -12.86
N ASP A 37 -1.40 3.67 -13.72
CA ASP A 37 -1.53 5.08 -13.39
C ASP A 37 -2.71 5.30 -12.46
N ILE A 38 -3.80 4.53 -12.62
CA ILE A 38 -4.92 4.53 -11.66
C ILE A 38 -4.44 4.07 -10.28
N VAL A 39 -3.64 3.01 -10.20
CA VAL A 39 -3.10 2.50 -8.92
C VAL A 39 -2.17 3.53 -8.28
N ARG A 40 -1.25 4.13 -9.05
CA ARG A 40 -0.34 5.17 -8.54
C ARG A 40 -1.09 6.40 -8.05
N ALA A 41 -2.10 6.85 -8.78
CA ALA A 41 -2.96 7.95 -8.37
C ALA A 41 -3.66 7.64 -7.03
N ALA A 42 -4.28 6.46 -6.92
CA ALA A 42 -4.96 6.05 -5.69
C ALA A 42 -4.00 5.91 -4.49
N GLN A 43 -2.79 5.38 -4.70
CA GLN A 43 -1.75 5.32 -3.66
C GLN A 43 -1.31 6.72 -3.21
N LYS A 44 -1.16 7.65 -4.16
CA LYS A 44 -0.79 9.04 -3.87
C LYS A 44 -1.90 9.77 -3.10
N ASP A 45 -3.16 9.56 -3.47
CA ASP A 45 -4.32 10.09 -2.74
C ASP A 45 -4.39 9.52 -1.31
N ALA A 46 -4.19 8.21 -1.14
CA ALA A 46 -4.17 7.57 0.17
C ALA A 46 -3.09 8.15 1.09
N PHE A 47 -1.89 8.39 0.55
CA PHE A 47 -0.79 9.02 1.28
C PHE A 47 -1.16 10.42 1.81
N TYR A 48 -1.71 11.29 0.95
CA TYR A 48 -2.09 12.63 1.38
C TYR A 48 -3.28 12.64 2.34
N HIS A 49 -4.23 11.72 2.15
CA HIS A 49 -5.32 11.54 3.09
C HIS A 49 -4.82 11.12 4.48
N GLN A 50 -3.89 10.16 4.56
CA GLN A 50 -3.29 9.73 5.83
C GLN A 50 -2.49 10.85 6.50
N ARG A 51 -1.73 11.62 5.71
CA ARG A 51 -1.02 12.82 6.18
C ARG A 51 -1.98 13.82 6.82
N LEU A 52 -3.05 14.17 6.11
CA LEU A 52 -4.08 15.08 6.58
C LEU A 52 -4.78 14.56 7.84
N ALA A 53 -5.05 13.25 7.92
CA ALA A 53 -5.65 12.64 9.10
C ALA A 53 -4.73 12.72 10.32
N SER A 54 -3.42 12.52 10.13
CA SER A 54 -2.42 12.69 11.18
C SER A 54 -2.37 14.14 11.66
N ASP A 55 -2.27 15.09 10.74
CA ASP A 55 -2.22 16.53 11.06
C ASP A 55 -3.53 16.99 11.73
N LEU A 56 -4.68 16.47 11.31
CA LEU A 56 -5.95 16.75 11.97
C LEU A 56 -5.99 16.16 13.38
N SER A 57 -5.45 14.95 13.57
CA SER A 57 -5.41 14.30 14.87
C SER A 57 -4.53 15.04 15.88
N THR A 58 -3.40 15.62 15.45
CA THR A 58 -2.52 16.43 16.31
C THR A 58 -3.22 17.73 16.71
N VAL A 59 -3.91 18.40 15.78
CA VAL A 59 -4.73 19.58 16.10
C VAL A 59 -5.84 19.24 17.10
N VAL A 60 -6.56 18.13 16.92
CA VAL A 60 -7.60 17.70 17.89
C VAL A 60 -6.98 17.36 19.24
N GLN A 61 -5.80 16.74 19.26
CA GLN A 61 -5.06 16.42 20.48
C GLN A 61 -4.66 17.68 21.25
N GLU A 62 -4.16 18.71 20.58
CA GLU A 62 -3.77 19.98 21.22
C GLU A 62 -4.99 20.76 21.75
N LEU A 63 -6.11 20.71 21.03
CA LEU A 63 -7.32 21.46 21.40
C LEU A 63 -8.17 20.77 22.47
N ARG A 64 -8.30 19.45 22.44
CA ARG A 64 -9.22 18.68 23.32
C ARG A 64 -8.56 17.55 24.12
N GLY A 65 -7.25 17.39 23.99
CA GLY A 65 -6.47 16.38 24.70
C GLY A 65 -6.55 14.97 24.10
N THR A 66 -5.64 14.10 24.55
CA THR A 66 -5.45 12.73 24.02
C THR A 66 -6.64 11.79 24.26
N ARG A 67 -7.43 12.01 25.33
CA ARG A 67 -8.64 11.19 25.60
C ARG A 67 -9.71 11.37 24.54
N TYR A 68 -9.91 12.61 24.07
CA TYR A 68 -10.89 12.89 23.03
C TYR A 68 -10.46 12.31 21.68
N GLN A 69 -9.17 12.46 21.35
CA GLN A 69 -8.56 11.92 20.14
C GLN A 69 -8.73 10.40 20.01
N SER A 70 -8.43 9.65 21.08
CA SER A 70 -8.55 8.19 21.09
C SER A 70 -10.01 7.72 20.99
N THR A 71 -10.94 8.41 21.64
CA THR A 71 -12.37 8.05 21.60
C THR A 71 -12.98 8.28 20.22
N HIS A 72 -12.59 9.34 19.51
CA HIS A 72 -13.19 9.75 18.23
C HIS A 72 -12.26 9.56 17.04
N GLN A 73 -11.33 8.60 17.11
CA GLN A 73 -10.34 8.38 16.04
C GLN A 73 -10.98 8.02 14.69
N SER A 74 -12.06 7.23 14.69
CA SER A 74 -12.80 6.87 13.48
C SER A 74 -13.51 8.06 12.83
N GLU A 75 -14.04 8.98 13.64
CA GLU A 75 -14.66 10.22 13.17
C GLU A 75 -13.61 11.20 12.61
N ILE A 76 -12.45 11.30 13.26
CA ILE A 76 -11.33 12.12 12.77
C ILE A 76 -10.84 11.61 11.41
N GLN A 77 -10.74 10.29 11.23
CA GLN A 77 -10.41 9.73 9.91
C GLN A 77 -11.52 10.00 8.87
N GLY A 78 -12.79 9.83 9.23
CA GLY A 78 -13.91 10.10 8.32
C GLY A 78 -13.99 11.57 7.88
N THR A 79 -13.75 12.49 8.82
CA THR A 79 -13.72 13.93 8.56
C THR A 79 -12.52 14.34 7.70
N SER A 80 -11.35 13.73 7.89
CA SER A 80 -10.20 13.92 6.99
C SER A 80 -10.52 13.49 5.55
N ARG A 81 -11.12 12.30 5.36
CA ARG A 81 -11.59 11.83 4.03
C ARG A 81 -12.57 12.83 3.42
N LEU A 82 -13.54 13.29 4.21
CA LEU A 82 -14.57 14.22 3.76
C LEU A 82 -13.96 15.57 3.37
N LEU A 83 -13.00 16.07 4.14
CA LEU A 83 -12.32 17.32 3.85
C LEU A 83 -11.48 17.21 2.58
N TYR A 84 -10.70 16.14 2.43
CA TYR A 84 -9.89 15.91 1.25
C TYR A 84 -10.72 15.79 -0.03
N TYR A 85 -11.69 14.88 -0.06
CA TYR A 85 -12.52 14.65 -1.24
C TYR A 85 -13.58 15.72 -1.45
N GLY A 86 -13.98 16.44 -0.39
CA GLY A 86 -14.84 17.62 -0.47
C GLY A 86 -14.15 18.79 -1.16
N LEU A 87 -12.89 19.07 -0.80
CA LEU A 87 -12.12 20.15 -1.42
C LEU A 87 -11.64 19.83 -2.83
N THR A 88 -11.42 18.55 -3.15
CA THR A 88 -10.97 18.14 -4.48
C THR A 88 -12.17 17.75 -5.36
N THR A 89 -12.69 16.54 -5.16
CA THR A 89 -13.66 15.89 -6.04
C THR A 89 -15.03 16.57 -6.03
N LEU A 90 -15.55 16.99 -4.87
CA LEU A 90 -16.89 17.59 -4.79
C LEU A 90 -16.95 18.98 -5.45
N LEU A 91 -15.92 19.80 -5.25
CA LEU A 91 -15.75 21.09 -5.94
C LEU A 91 -15.44 20.94 -7.44
N GLY A 92 -15.06 19.74 -7.87
CA GLY A 92 -14.76 19.45 -9.27
C GLY A 92 -13.33 19.72 -9.69
N ALA A 93 -12.42 19.92 -8.72
CA ALA A 93 -10.99 19.90 -8.94
C ALA A 93 -10.47 18.46 -9.03
N GLN A 94 -9.30 18.29 -9.62
CA GLN A 94 -8.60 17.00 -9.62
C GLN A 94 -8.07 16.69 -8.22
N THR A 95 -7.98 15.40 -7.88
CA THR A 95 -7.20 14.98 -6.70
C THR A 95 -5.70 15.13 -6.95
N LEU A 96 -4.89 15.12 -5.88
CA LEU A 96 -3.43 15.25 -6.03
C LEU A 96 -2.83 14.04 -6.77
N GLY A 97 -3.39 12.85 -6.59
CA GLY A 97 -3.02 11.65 -7.33
C GLY A 97 -3.43 11.72 -8.80
N GLU A 98 -4.59 12.31 -9.09
CA GLU A 98 -5.06 12.54 -10.46
C GLU A 98 -4.14 13.50 -11.22
N GLU A 99 -3.76 14.61 -10.58
CA GLU A 99 -2.79 15.55 -11.13
C GLU A 99 -1.42 14.90 -11.32
N TYR A 100 -0.97 14.12 -10.31
CA TYR A 100 0.33 13.43 -10.34
C TYR A 100 0.45 12.45 -11.51
N CYS A 101 -0.61 11.71 -11.83
CA CYS A 101 -0.63 10.77 -12.94
C CYS A 101 -1.15 11.35 -14.27
N GLY A 102 -1.62 12.61 -14.27
CA GLY A 102 -2.19 13.25 -15.45
C GLY A 102 -3.47 12.55 -15.94
N ILE A 103 -4.30 12.10 -15.02
CA ILE A 103 -5.58 11.43 -15.29
C ILE A 103 -6.76 12.29 -14.81
N LEU A 104 -7.90 12.18 -15.48
CA LEU A 104 -9.10 12.96 -15.16
C LEU A 104 -10.32 12.05 -15.01
N GLN A 105 -11.17 12.37 -14.03
CA GLN A 105 -12.46 11.70 -13.84
C GLN A 105 -13.44 12.09 -14.94
N THR A 106 -14.05 11.09 -15.57
CA THR A 106 -15.05 11.25 -16.62
C THR A 106 -16.23 10.32 -16.38
N SER A 107 -17.38 10.73 -16.87
CA SER A 107 -18.61 9.94 -16.86
C SER A 107 -18.98 9.65 -18.30
N GLY A 108 -18.39 8.60 -18.87
CA GLY A 108 -18.45 8.36 -20.31
C GLY A 108 -17.56 9.36 -21.04
N THR A 109 -18.13 10.13 -21.97
CA THR A 109 -17.40 11.19 -22.71
C THR A 109 -17.53 12.57 -22.09
N ALA A 110 -18.32 12.71 -21.03
CA ALA A 110 -18.64 13.99 -20.39
C ALA A 110 -17.94 14.14 -19.03
N PRO A 111 -17.76 15.39 -18.54
CA PRO A 111 -17.33 15.63 -17.16
C PRO A 111 -18.34 15.01 -16.18
N VAL A 112 -17.84 14.60 -15.01
CA VAL A 112 -18.68 13.96 -13.99
C VAL A 112 -19.68 14.98 -13.42
N PRO A 113 -20.99 14.69 -13.44
CA PRO A 113 -22.00 15.59 -12.88
C PRO A 113 -21.94 15.59 -11.34
N TRP A 114 -22.33 16.70 -10.72
CA TRP A 114 -22.29 16.88 -9.27
C TRP A 114 -22.95 15.76 -8.43
N PRO A 115 -24.11 15.13 -8.79
CA PRO A 115 -24.69 14.08 -7.96
C PRO A 115 -23.83 12.81 -7.92
N ARG A 116 -23.13 12.50 -9.01
CA ARG A 116 -22.20 11.35 -9.05
C ARG A 116 -20.94 11.64 -8.24
N ARG A 117 -20.46 12.89 -8.24
CA ARG A 117 -19.37 13.35 -7.37
C ARG A 117 -19.78 13.25 -5.90
N LEU A 118 -20.95 13.75 -5.54
CA LEU A 118 -21.48 13.64 -4.18
C LEU A 118 -21.61 12.18 -3.74
N LEU A 119 -22.18 11.31 -4.59
CA LEU A 119 -22.27 9.88 -4.32
C LEU A 119 -20.89 9.26 -4.08
N LEU A 120 -19.89 9.60 -4.89
CA LEU A 120 -18.52 9.13 -4.73
C LEU A 120 -17.94 9.55 -3.37
N VAL A 121 -18.07 10.84 -3.02
CA VAL A 121 -17.54 11.36 -1.74
C VAL A 121 -18.26 10.74 -0.54
N LEU A 122 -19.59 10.61 -0.59
CA LEU A 122 -20.34 9.90 0.45
C LEU A 122 -19.85 8.47 0.60
N LEU A 123 -19.71 7.74 -0.50
CA LEU A 123 -19.32 6.34 -0.46
C LEU A 123 -17.87 6.12 0.02
N GLN A 124 -16.95 7.04 -0.29
CA GLN A 124 -15.57 7.00 0.20
C GLN A 124 -15.44 7.46 1.67
N THR A 125 -16.32 8.33 2.15
CA THR A 125 -16.31 8.80 3.54
C THR A 125 -16.97 7.83 4.51
N LEU A 126 -17.97 7.07 4.05
CA LEU A 126 -18.65 6.05 4.87
C LEU A 126 -17.70 4.92 5.32
N GLY A 127 -16.61 4.65 4.59
CA GLY A 127 -15.53 3.74 5.02
C GLY A 127 -15.99 2.33 5.39
N GLY A 128 -15.12 1.54 6.03
CA GLY A 128 -15.42 0.19 6.51
C GLY A 128 -16.59 0.11 7.51
N PRO A 129 -16.58 0.92 8.60
CA PRO A 129 -17.64 0.88 9.60
C PRO A 129 -19.02 1.30 9.09
N GLY A 130 -19.08 2.24 8.14
CA GLY A 130 -20.33 2.67 7.51
C GLY A 130 -20.84 1.63 6.52
N VAL A 131 -19.95 0.97 5.77
CA VAL A 131 -20.31 -0.15 4.88
C VAL A 131 -20.86 -1.32 5.68
N ASP A 132 -20.26 -1.68 6.82
CA ASP A 132 -20.79 -2.75 7.69
C ASP A 132 -22.17 -2.43 8.25
N ARG A 133 -22.39 -1.20 8.72
CA ARG A 133 -23.71 -0.73 9.18
C ARG A 133 -24.75 -0.68 8.07
N LEU A 134 -24.35 -0.36 6.83
CA LEU A 134 -25.24 -0.34 5.68
C LEU A 134 -25.57 -1.76 5.21
N LEU A 135 -24.57 -2.64 5.15
CA LEU A 135 -24.72 -4.02 4.73
C LEU A 135 -25.56 -4.82 5.71
N THR A 136 -25.41 -4.59 7.01
CA THR A 136 -26.25 -5.24 8.03
C THR A 136 -27.74 -4.89 7.91
N ARG A 137 -28.07 -3.74 7.32
CA ARG A 137 -29.47 -3.35 7.01
C ARG A 137 -29.99 -3.92 5.70
N LEU A 138 -29.11 -4.14 4.72
CA LEU A 138 -29.49 -4.57 3.37
C LEU A 138 -29.43 -6.11 3.17
N LEU A 139 -28.57 -6.83 3.88
CA LEU A 139 -28.40 -8.27 3.70
C LEU A 139 -29.47 -9.07 4.47
N PRO A 140 -30.22 -9.98 3.80
CA PRO A 140 -31.25 -10.78 4.45
C PRO A 140 -30.65 -11.72 5.50
N ARG A 141 -31.32 -11.85 6.65
CA ARG A 141 -30.87 -12.64 7.81
C ARG A 141 -30.52 -14.11 7.47
N GLY A 142 -31.18 -14.69 6.47
CA GLY A 142 -30.95 -16.08 6.04
C GLY A 142 -29.60 -16.35 5.37
N LEU A 143 -29.04 -15.37 4.63
CA LEU A 143 -27.72 -15.55 3.99
C LEU A 143 -26.59 -15.62 5.02
N THR A 144 -26.83 -15.01 6.18
CA THR A 144 -25.82 -14.76 7.20
C THR A 144 -25.71 -15.90 8.21
N GLN A 145 -26.58 -16.91 8.07
CA GLN A 145 -26.46 -18.19 8.76
C GLN A 145 -25.57 -19.20 8.02
N LEU A 146 -25.32 -19.00 6.71
CA LEU A 146 -24.58 -19.95 5.88
C LEU A 146 -23.14 -19.51 5.59
N VAL A 147 -22.87 -18.20 5.61
CA VAL A 147 -21.57 -17.64 5.28
C VAL A 147 -21.27 -16.45 6.19
N ASP A 148 -20.05 -16.40 6.73
CA ASP A 148 -19.55 -15.24 7.47
C ASP A 148 -19.54 -14.00 6.56
N ARG A 149 -20.20 -12.93 6.99
CA ARG A 149 -20.39 -11.69 6.23
C ARG A 149 -19.05 -11.06 5.85
N ARG A 150 -18.09 -11.11 6.77
CA ARG A 150 -16.74 -10.56 6.58
C ARG A 150 -15.95 -11.35 5.54
N ALA A 151 -16.02 -12.69 5.63
CA ALA A 151 -15.43 -13.56 4.62
C ALA A 151 -16.02 -13.29 3.22
N LEU A 152 -17.33 -13.10 3.12
CA LEU A 152 -17.99 -12.77 1.85
C LEU A 152 -17.51 -11.41 1.30
N LEU A 153 -17.44 -10.39 2.15
CA LEU A 153 -16.92 -9.06 1.76
C LEU A 153 -15.46 -9.14 1.29
N GLY A 154 -14.62 -9.91 1.97
CA GLY A 154 -13.24 -10.14 1.56
C GLY A 154 -13.12 -10.80 0.19
N VAL A 155 -13.94 -11.83 -0.08
CA VAL A 155 -13.98 -12.49 -1.40
C VAL A 155 -14.51 -11.55 -2.48
N LEU A 156 -15.56 -10.78 -2.20
CA LEU A 156 -16.10 -9.81 -3.15
C LEU A 156 -15.12 -8.68 -3.46
N GLY A 157 -14.40 -8.18 -2.44
CA GLY A 157 -13.39 -7.15 -2.61
C GLY A 157 -12.20 -7.63 -3.44
N THR A 158 -11.70 -8.83 -3.16
CA THR A 158 -10.61 -9.45 -3.94
C THR A 158 -11.04 -9.77 -5.37
N ALA A 159 -12.27 -10.24 -5.58
CA ALA A 159 -12.84 -10.46 -6.91
C ALA A 159 -12.98 -9.14 -7.70
N HIS A 160 -13.46 -8.07 -7.07
CA HIS A 160 -13.52 -6.74 -7.70
C HIS A 160 -12.14 -6.24 -8.12
N LEU A 161 -11.12 -6.41 -7.26
CA LEU A 161 -9.75 -6.01 -7.56
C LEU A 161 -9.14 -6.86 -8.69
N ALA A 162 -9.42 -8.17 -8.72
CA ALA A 162 -9.00 -9.02 -9.83
C ALA A 162 -9.63 -8.56 -11.16
N VAL A 163 -10.93 -8.27 -11.19
CA VAL A 163 -11.62 -7.72 -12.37
C VAL A 163 -11.00 -6.39 -12.79
N PHE A 164 -10.61 -5.53 -11.85
CA PHE A 164 -9.89 -4.30 -12.16
C PHE A 164 -8.57 -4.58 -12.87
N TYR A 165 -7.76 -5.52 -12.40
CA TYR A 165 -6.46 -5.80 -13.01
C TYR A 165 -6.56 -6.39 -14.42
N PHE A 166 -7.65 -7.08 -14.75
CA PHE A 166 -7.94 -7.54 -16.12
C PHE A 166 -8.55 -6.46 -17.02
N THR A 167 -9.41 -5.59 -16.50
CA THR A 167 -10.19 -4.63 -17.32
C THR A 167 -9.62 -3.21 -17.33
N GLY A 168 -8.85 -2.85 -16.30
CA GLY A 168 -8.35 -1.49 -16.06
C GLY A 168 -9.43 -0.45 -15.75
N ALA A 169 -10.69 -0.84 -15.54
CA ALA A 169 -11.81 0.11 -15.54
C ALA A 169 -12.05 0.81 -14.20
N TYR A 170 -12.15 0.07 -13.10
CA TYR A 170 -12.56 0.60 -11.78
C TYR A 170 -11.72 0.01 -10.64
N TYR A 171 -10.76 0.77 -10.10
CA TYR A 171 -9.94 0.33 -8.96
C TYR A 171 -10.74 0.29 -7.66
N GLU A 172 -11.48 1.36 -7.36
CA GLU A 172 -12.32 1.45 -6.16
C GLU A 172 -13.76 1.00 -6.43
N VAL A 173 -14.36 0.30 -5.47
CA VAL A 173 -15.79 -0.06 -5.50
C VAL A 173 -16.66 1.19 -5.58
N ALA A 174 -16.25 2.27 -4.90
CA ALA A 174 -16.98 3.53 -4.90
C ALA A 174 -17.10 4.15 -6.30
N LYS A 175 -16.01 4.13 -7.07
CA LYS A 175 -15.97 4.61 -8.45
C LYS A 175 -16.76 3.71 -9.40
N ARG A 176 -16.80 2.38 -9.14
CA ARG A 176 -17.66 1.44 -9.88
C ARG A 176 -19.14 1.75 -9.68
N LEU A 177 -19.56 1.98 -8.44
CA LEU A 177 -20.96 2.31 -8.12
C LEU A 177 -21.37 3.70 -8.64
N ALA A 178 -20.45 4.68 -8.61
CA ALA A 178 -20.68 5.99 -9.19
C ALA A 178 -20.57 6.04 -10.73
N GLY A 179 -20.04 4.98 -11.37
CA GLY A 179 -19.84 4.90 -12.82
C GLY A 179 -18.78 5.87 -13.36
N ILE A 180 -17.78 6.21 -12.55
CA ILE A 180 -16.74 7.20 -12.89
C ILE A 180 -15.50 6.48 -13.42
N ARG A 181 -15.03 6.86 -14.62
CA ARG A 181 -13.87 6.29 -15.29
C ARG A 181 -12.75 7.32 -15.43
N TYR A 182 -11.51 6.82 -15.51
CA TYR A 182 -10.34 7.65 -15.73
C TYR A 182 -9.92 7.68 -17.19
N VAL A 183 -9.52 8.87 -17.62
CA VAL A 183 -9.06 9.17 -18.97
C VAL A 183 -7.74 9.93 -18.86
N PHE A 184 -6.80 9.67 -19.78
CA PHE A 184 -5.52 10.36 -19.81
C PHE A 184 -5.63 11.76 -20.43
N MET A 185 -4.97 12.74 -19.81
CA MET A 185 -4.85 14.09 -20.36
C MET A 185 -3.72 14.23 -21.40
N ARG A 186 -2.81 13.24 -21.50
CA ARG A 186 -1.69 13.23 -22.44
C ARG A 186 -1.92 12.29 -23.62
N ARG A 187 -1.35 12.63 -24.79
CA ARG A 187 -1.25 11.70 -25.91
C ARG A 187 -0.30 10.56 -25.52
N ARG A 188 -0.79 9.33 -25.58
CA ARG A 188 0.02 8.12 -25.38
C ARG A 188 1.10 8.07 -26.46
N ARG A 189 2.37 7.91 -26.08
CA ARG A 189 3.46 7.78 -27.06
C ARG A 189 3.33 6.42 -27.75
N GLU A 190 3.46 6.39 -29.07
CA GLU A 190 3.46 5.14 -29.84
C GLU A 190 4.57 4.22 -29.31
N GLY A 191 4.21 3.02 -28.85
CA GLY A 191 5.12 2.06 -28.22
C GLY A 191 5.11 2.04 -26.68
N GLU A 192 4.38 2.94 -26.01
CA GLU A 192 4.21 2.89 -24.55
C GLU A 192 3.21 1.76 -24.21
N VAL A 193 3.72 0.55 -23.98
CA VAL A 193 2.93 -0.61 -23.56
C VAL A 193 2.12 -0.20 -22.32
N ALA A 194 0.79 -0.36 -22.38
CA ALA A 194 -0.02 -0.36 -21.15
C ALA A 194 0.33 -1.68 -20.53
N GLY A 195 1.45 -1.73 -19.78
CA GLY A 195 1.80 -2.92 -19.02
C GLY A 195 0.65 -3.18 -18.07
N GLY A 196 -0.22 -4.10 -18.44
CA GLY A 196 -1.34 -4.50 -17.63
C GLY A 196 -0.82 -5.28 -16.45
N TYR A 197 -1.31 -4.99 -15.25
CA TYR A 197 -1.11 -5.82 -14.07
C TYR A 197 -1.93 -7.13 -14.15
N GLU A 198 -2.10 -7.70 -15.35
CA GLU A 198 -2.92 -8.90 -15.59
C GLU A 198 -2.38 -10.13 -14.85
N VAL A 199 -1.05 -10.27 -14.80
CA VAL A 199 -0.39 -11.33 -14.02
C VAL A 199 -0.73 -11.20 -12.54
N LEU A 200 -0.75 -9.97 -12.00
CA LEU A 200 -1.16 -9.73 -10.62
C LEU A 200 -2.63 -10.11 -10.41
N GLY A 201 -3.50 -9.84 -11.38
CA GLY A 201 -4.88 -10.30 -11.40
C GLY A 201 -5.00 -11.83 -11.32
N ALA A 202 -4.22 -12.55 -12.13
CA ALA A 202 -4.19 -14.02 -12.11
C ALA A 202 -3.68 -14.58 -10.77
N LEU A 203 -2.65 -13.95 -10.18
CA LEU A 203 -2.15 -14.33 -8.85
C LEU A 203 -3.22 -14.13 -7.76
N LEU A 204 -3.99 -13.05 -7.81
CA LEU A 204 -5.08 -12.80 -6.87
C LEU A 204 -6.20 -13.86 -6.98
N VAL A 205 -6.56 -14.25 -8.21
CA VAL A 205 -7.54 -15.33 -8.43
C VAL A 205 -7.02 -16.66 -7.91
N LEU A 206 -5.75 -16.98 -8.17
CA LEU A 206 -5.14 -18.21 -7.67
C LEU A 206 -5.10 -18.23 -6.13
N GLN A 207 -4.67 -17.14 -5.50
CA GLN A 207 -4.60 -17.04 -4.05
C GLN A 207 -5.98 -17.20 -3.40
N THR A 208 -6.99 -16.53 -3.94
CA THR A 208 -8.37 -16.63 -3.42
C THR A 208 -8.94 -18.03 -3.62
N ALA A 209 -8.64 -18.69 -4.75
CA ALA A 209 -9.04 -20.07 -5.01
C ALA A 209 -8.41 -21.06 -4.00
N VAL A 210 -7.12 -20.91 -3.71
CA VAL A 210 -6.42 -21.76 -2.71
C VAL A 210 -7.03 -21.58 -1.32
N GLN A 211 -7.25 -20.33 -0.88
CA GLN A 211 -7.86 -20.06 0.41
C GLN A 211 -9.31 -20.59 0.50
N MET A 212 -10.07 -20.46 -0.59
CA MET A 212 -11.42 -21.01 -0.68
C MET A 212 -11.40 -22.54 -0.59
N ALA A 213 -10.48 -23.20 -1.30
CA ALA A 213 -10.32 -24.65 -1.27
C ALA A 213 -9.99 -25.17 0.14
N ILE A 214 -9.08 -24.51 0.87
CA ILE A 214 -8.75 -24.87 2.26
C ILE A 214 -9.98 -24.73 3.17
N ARG A 215 -10.73 -23.63 3.06
CA ARG A 215 -11.95 -23.40 3.86
C ARG A 215 -13.04 -24.42 3.55
N VAL A 216 -13.25 -24.72 2.26
CA VAL A 216 -14.22 -25.73 1.82
C VAL A 216 -13.81 -27.12 2.31
N HIS A 217 -12.53 -27.48 2.22
CA HIS A 217 -12.02 -28.76 2.70
C HIS A 217 -12.21 -28.93 4.21
N ALA A 218 -11.93 -27.88 5.00
CA ALA A 218 -12.19 -27.87 6.44
C ALA A 218 -13.69 -28.00 6.77
N TRP A 219 -14.55 -27.31 6.02
CA TRP A 219 -16.01 -27.40 6.17
C TRP A 219 -16.55 -28.79 5.85
N ILE A 220 -16.06 -29.45 4.79
CA ILE A 220 -16.46 -30.82 4.41
C ILE A 220 -16.02 -31.82 5.48
N LYS A 221 -14.77 -31.74 5.96
CA LYS A 221 -14.24 -32.65 7.00
C LYS A 221 -14.94 -32.49 8.36
N GLY A 222 -15.32 -31.25 8.71
CA GLY A 222 -16.12 -30.97 9.90
C GLY A 222 -17.52 -31.59 9.85
N ARG A 223 -18.07 -31.80 8.65
CA ARG A 223 -19.40 -32.41 8.44
C ARG A 223 -19.38 -33.93 8.57
N SER A 224 -18.25 -34.57 8.28
CA SER A 224 -18.05 -36.02 8.43
C SER A 224 -17.76 -36.49 9.86
N GLY A 225 -17.55 -35.57 10.81
CA GLY A 225 -17.33 -35.88 12.24
C GLY A 225 -18.60 -35.90 13.11
N ALA A 226 -19.77 -35.53 12.58
CA ALA A 226 -21.02 -35.55 13.33
C ALA A 226 -21.69 -36.94 13.25
N LYS A 227 -21.15 -37.92 13.98
CA LYS A 227 -21.84 -39.19 14.24
C LYS A 227 -22.84 -38.97 15.40
N PRO A 228 -24.13 -39.35 15.29
CA PRO A 228 -25.06 -39.24 16.39
C PRO A 228 -24.63 -40.18 17.51
N LYS A 229 -24.59 -39.69 18.75
CA LYS A 229 -24.33 -40.48 19.96
C LYS A 229 -25.38 -41.60 20.05
N ALA A 230 -24.94 -42.84 19.91
CA ALA A 230 -25.61 -44.03 20.41
C ALA A 230 -24.61 -44.79 21.28
N GLU A 231 -25.09 -45.24 22.42
CA GLU A 231 -24.40 -45.88 23.54
C GLU A 231 -23.77 -47.23 23.17
N GLY A 232 -22.67 -47.61 23.84
CA GLY A 232 -22.16 -49.00 23.88
C GLY A 232 -20.65 -49.18 23.71
N GLU A 233 -19.96 -49.19 24.85
CA GLU A 233 -18.78 -49.96 25.32
C GLU A 233 -17.74 -50.60 24.35
N ASP A 234 -16.48 -50.38 24.77
CA ASP A 234 -15.25 -51.20 24.75
C ASP A 234 -14.57 -51.62 23.43
N GLU A 235 -13.35 -51.10 23.21
CA GLU A 235 -12.09 -51.89 23.18
C GLU A 235 -10.86 -50.96 23.01
N GLU A 236 -9.86 -51.18 23.85
CA GLU A 236 -8.51 -50.61 23.84
C GLU A 236 -7.65 -51.26 22.74
N ASP A 237 -6.79 -50.50 22.07
CA ASP A 237 -5.34 -50.79 22.01
C ASP A 237 -4.56 -49.70 21.26
N ASP A 238 -3.33 -49.55 21.72
CA ASP A 238 -2.44 -48.39 21.70
C ASP A 238 -1.72 -48.10 20.37
N ASP A 239 -1.29 -46.85 20.22
CA ASP A 239 0.11 -46.53 19.89
C ASP A 239 0.38 -45.06 20.26
N GLU A 240 1.17 -44.89 21.32
CA GLU A 240 1.70 -43.62 21.82
C GLU A 240 2.78 -43.06 20.87
N GLU A 241 2.78 -41.75 20.63
CA GLU A 241 4.04 -41.00 20.67
C GLU A 241 3.82 -39.51 21.03
N GLU A 242 4.74 -39.03 21.85
CA GLU A 242 4.64 -37.89 22.76
C GLU A 242 4.66 -36.50 22.10
N GLY A 243 4.01 -35.53 22.76
CA GLY A 243 4.06 -34.12 22.37
C GLY A 243 3.50 -33.16 23.40
N HIS A 244 4.15 -33.09 24.56
CA HIS A 244 4.21 -31.97 25.53
C HIS A 244 3.01 -31.01 25.61
N GLN A 245 2.29 -31.14 26.72
CA GLN A 245 1.30 -30.22 27.21
C GLN A 245 1.93 -28.91 27.70
N GLN A 246 1.63 -27.80 27.02
CA GLN A 246 1.62 -26.49 27.67
C GLN A 246 0.38 -25.71 27.26
N GLN A 247 -0.57 -25.79 28.18
CA GLN A 247 -1.63 -24.84 28.47
C GLN A 247 -1.36 -23.40 27.98
N LEU A 248 -2.05 -23.01 26.91
CA LEU A 248 -2.21 -21.62 26.50
C LEU A 248 -3.68 -21.35 26.18
N CYS A 249 -4.40 -20.96 27.22
CA CYS A 249 -5.58 -20.13 27.12
C CYS A 249 -5.22 -18.84 26.37
N TRP A 250 -5.79 -18.64 25.18
CA TRP A 250 -5.94 -17.31 24.60
C TRP A 250 -7.37 -17.10 24.14
N ALA A 251 -7.87 -15.97 24.61
CA ALA A 251 -9.19 -15.45 24.50
C ALA A 251 -9.63 -15.21 23.05
N ASP A 252 -10.94 -15.04 22.91
CA ASP A 252 -11.62 -14.47 21.76
C ASP A 252 -10.85 -13.28 21.15
N GLU A 253 -10.25 -13.48 19.98
CA GLU A 253 -9.75 -12.36 19.16
C GLU A 253 -10.87 -11.89 18.24
N GLU A 254 -11.42 -10.75 18.65
CA GLU A 254 -12.16 -9.83 17.80
C GLU A 254 -11.41 -9.53 16.50
N THR A 255 -12.22 -9.23 15.51
CA THR A 255 -11.88 -9.15 14.10
C THR A 255 -10.91 -8.04 13.73
N ASP A 256 -9.74 -8.47 13.28
CA ASP A 256 -8.76 -7.73 12.51
C ASP A 256 -9.23 -7.49 11.06
N GLU A 257 -10.07 -6.48 10.84
CA GLU A 257 -10.26 -5.86 9.51
C GLU A 257 -9.70 -4.42 9.44
N GLU A 258 -9.17 -3.87 10.55
CA GLU A 258 -8.49 -2.57 10.60
C GLU A 258 -6.95 -2.69 10.67
N LYS A 259 -6.38 -3.85 10.33
CA LYS A 259 -4.92 -4.08 10.42
C LYS A 259 -4.17 -4.03 9.09
N ARG A 260 -4.85 -3.80 7.96
CA ARG A 260 -4.18 -3.71 6.65
C ARG A 260 -3.57 -2.35 6.34
N ASP A 261 -3.96 -1.31 7.07
CA ASP A 261 -3.35 0.04 6.93
C ASP A 261 -2.44 0.41 8.12
N VAL A 262 -2.39 -0.43 9.17
CA VAL A 262 -1.54 -0.24 10.36
C VAL A 262 -0.37 -1.25 10.40
N ALA A 263 -0.50 -2.44 9.80
CA ALA A 263 0.61 -3.40 9.72
C ALA A 263 1.82 -2.88 8.92
N GLN A 264 1.63 -1.89 8.04
CA GLN A 264 2.74 -1.25 7.33
C GLN A 264 3.44 -0.15 8.15
N CYS A 265 2.83 0.35 9.22
CA CYS A 265 3.50 1.24 10.19
C CYS A 265 3.95 0.53 11.48
N GLU A 266 3.43 -0.66 11.81
CA GLU A 266 3.87 -1.42 12.99
C GLU A 266 5.07 -2.34 12.72
N MET A 267 5.29 -2.79 11.48
CA MET A 267 6.55 -3.48 11.16
C MET A 267 7.74 -2.52 11.17
N GLU A 268 7.56 -1.25 10.79
CA GLU A 268 8.59 -0.23 11.03
C GLU A 268 8.74 0.10 12.52
N SER A 269 7.70 -0.02 13.35
CA SER A 269 7.81 0.20 14.81
C SER A 269 8.48 -0.95 15.56
N SER A 270 8.46 -2.19 15.08
CA SER A 270 9.19 -3.29 15.76
C SER A 270 10.68 -3.32 15.40
N GLU A 271 11.06 -2.79 14.24
CA GLU A 271 12.46 -2.47 13.92
C GLU A 271 12.90 -1.14 14.57
N VAL A 272 12.00 -0.17 14.73
CA VAL A 272 12.30 1.12 15.39
C VAL A 272 12.17 1.08 16.92
N ARG A 273 11.42 0.14 17.54
CA ARG A 273 11.44 -0.10 19.00
C ARG A 273 12.57 -1.03 19.43
N ARG A 274 13.20 -1.74 18.50
CA ARG A 274 14.57 -2.25 18.71
C ARG A 274 15.64 -1.16 18.62
N LEU A 275 15.28 0.09 18.27
CA LEU A 275 16.17 1.24 18.34
C LEU A 275 16.02 2.04 19.65
N THR A 276 15.09 1.68 20.53
CA THR A 276 14.89 2.37 21.81
C THR A 276 15.09 1.43 22.99
N SER A 277 16.28 0.81 23.04
CA SER A 277 16.99 0.36 24.25
C SER A 277 18.38 -0.14 23.84
N GLY A 278 19.35 0.77 23.74
CA GLY A 278 20.76 0.49 23.44
C GLY A 278 21.07 0.31 21.94
N SER A 279 21.26 1.42 21.22
CA SER A 279 21.65 1.41 19.80
C SER A 279 22.98 0.67 19.59
N THR A 280 22.92 -0.54 19.02
CA THR A 280 24.10 -1.19 18.45
C THR A 280 23.85 -1.45 16.97
N HIS A 281 23.86 -0.37 16.18
CA HIS A 281 23.90 -0.52 14.72
C HIS A 281 25.11 -1.41 14.35
N PRO A 282 24.94 -2.41 13.45
CA PRO A 282 26.07 -3.22 13.00
C PRO A 282 27.08 -2.35 12.25
N CYS A 283 28.35 -2.71 12.32
CA CYS A 283 29.40 -2.02 11.58
C CYS A 283 29.18 -2.20 10.08
N THR A 284 29.06 -1.12 9.31
CA THR A 284 28.81 -1.22 7.86
C THR A 284 30.00 -1.73 7.04
N LEU A 285 31.18 -1.89 7.66
CA LEU A 285 32.37 -2.46 7.02
C LEU A 285 32.45 -3.99 7.18
N CYS A 286 32.12 -4.54 8.36
CA CYS A 286 32.19 -5.98 8.62
C CYS A 286 30.81 -6.64 8.79
N LEU A 287 29.73 -5.86 8.80
CA LEU A 287 28.34 -6.27 8.97
C LEU A 287 28.04 -7.01 10.29
N GLU A 288 28.98 -7.02 11.24
CA GLU A 288 28.84 -7.58 12.58
C GLU A 288 28.51 -6.51 13.63
N ARG A 289 28.16 -6.95 14.84
CA ARG A 289 28.04 -6.09 16.02
C ARG A 289 29.35 -5.34 16.26
N LEU A 290 29.25 -4.04 16.60
CA LEU A 290 30.40 -3.19 16.88
C LEU A 290 31.29 -3.79 17.99
N ARG A 291 32.54 -4.13 17.65
CA ARG A 291 33.59 -4.51 18.60
C ARG A 291 34.60 -3.36 18.69
N HIS A 292 34.81 -2.83 19.90
CA HIS A 292 35.63 -1.63 20.15
C HIS A 292 35.19 -0.46 19.25
N PRO A 293 34.01 0.13 19.51
CA PRO A 293 33.44 1.15 18.65
C PRO A 293 34.34 2.39 18.55
N ALA A 294 34.42 2.95 17.36
CA ALA A 294 35.23 4.12 17.07
C ALA A 294 34.43 5.11 16.22
N SER A 295 34.48 6.38 16.59
CA SER A 295 33.84 7.47 15.86
C SER A 295 34.85 8.16 14.95
N THR A 296 34.39 8.45 13.73
CA THR A 296 35.03 9.38 12.81
C THR A 296 34.69 10.84 13.19
N PRO A 297 35.46 11.86 12.75
CA PRO A 297 35.16 13.27 13.02
C PRO A 297 33.84 13.75 12.36
N CYS A 298 33.30 13.00 11.41
CA CYS A 298 31.99 13.24 10.81
C CYS A 298 30.83 12.58 11.58
N GLY A 299 31.10 11.89 12.70
CA GLY A 299 30.08 11.29 13.57
C GLY A 299 29.64 9.87 13.20
N HIS A 300 30.22 9.26 12.17
CA HIS A 300 29.93 7.86 11.81
C HIS A 300 30.74 6.88 12.66
N ILE A 301 30.11 5.78 13.07
CA ILE A 301 30.64 4.80 14.04
C ILE A 301 30.89 3.45 13.36
N PHE A 302 32.06 2.86 13.61
CA PHE A 302 32.49 1.56 13.09
C PHE A 302 33.31 0.81 14.15
N CYS A 303 33.68 -0.45 13.90
CA CYS A 303 34.70 -1.12 14.71
C CYS A 303 36.05 -0.42 14.51
N TRP A 304 36.84 -0.22 15.57
CA TRP A 304 38.17 0.41 15.52
C TRP A 304 39.05 -0.21 14.43
N SER A 305 39.16 -1.54 14.40
CA SER A 305 39.97 -2.26 13.41
C SER A 305 39.50 -2.02 11.97
N CYS A 306 38.19 -1.92 11.74
CA CYS A 306 37.61 -1.75 10.43
C CYS A 306 37.88 -0.35 9.87
N VAL A 307 37.57 0.69 10.65
CA VAL A 307 37.78 2.09 10.21
C VAL A 307 39.26 2.45 10.15
N PHE A 308 40.09 1.89 11.03
CA PHE A 308 41.53 2.13 11.03
C PHE A 308 42.21 1.53 9.79
N THR A 309 41.82 0.32 9.37
CA THR A 309 42.32 -0.32 8.13
C THR A 309 41.86 0.44 6.88
N TRP A 310 40.60 0.87 6.89
CA TRP A 310 40.04 1.68 5.79
C TRP A 310 40.75 3.04 5.65
N ALA A 311 40.95 3.75 6.75
CA ALA A 311 41.59 5.07 6.73
C ALA A 311 43.05 5.03 6.24
N GLN A 312 43.77 3.92 6.45
CA GLN A 312 45.12 3.73 5.91
C GLN A 312 45.15 3.60 4.39
N THR A 313 44.10 3.05 3.78
CA THR A 313 44.06 2.74 2.34
C THR A 313 43.36 3.83 1.52
N HIS A 314 42.28 4.42 2.04
CA HIS A 314 41.43 5.34 1.29
C HIS A 314 41.44 6.77 1.83
N GLY A 315 41.82 7.00 3.08
CA GLY A 315 41.94 8.35 3.66
C GLY A 315 40.63 9.13 3.80
N ASP A 316 39.47 8.49 3.62
CA ASP A 316 38.13 9.10 3.64
C ASP A 316 37.13 8.23 4.44
N CYS A 317 36.04 8.84 4.91
CA CYS A 317 34.95 8.11 5.60
C CYS A 317 34.15 7.22 4.61
N PRO A 318 33.89 5.94 4.94
CA PRO A 318 33.13 5.03 4.07
C PRO A 318 31.70 5.48 3.75
N LEU A 319 31.07 6.27 4.63
CA LEU A 319 29.64 6.65 4.50
C LEU A 319 29.47 8.01 3.83
N CYS A 320 30.14 9.05 4.32
CA CYS A 320 29.98 10.41 3.80
C CYS A 320 31.15 10.91 2.96
N ARG A 321 32.21 10.11 2.77
CA ARG A 321 33.42 10.47 1.99
C ARG A 321 34.15 11.73 2.48
N GLN A 322 33.91 12.14 3.73
CA GLN A 322 34.67 13.20 4.35
C GLN A 322 36.10 12.73 4.66
N ARG A 323 37.08 13.60 4.42
CA ARG A 323 38.51 13.32 4.65
C ARG A 323 38.77 12.82 6.08
N LEU A 324 39.43 11.68 6.20
CA LEU A 324 39.66 10.96 7.45
C LEU A 324 41.15 10.62 7.62
N ARG A 325 41.75 11.06 8.73
CA ARG A 325 43.11 10.65 9.13
C ARG A 325 43.03 9.67 10.30
N THR A 326 43.96 8.73 10.38
CA THR A 326 44.05 7.75 11.46
C THR A 326 44.15 8.39 12.85
N SER A 327 44.79 9.56 12.95
CA SER A 327 44.90 10.35 14.19
C SER A 327 43.59 10.97 14.67
N HIS A 328 42.56 11.05 13.83
CA HIS A 328 41.27 11.69 14.15
C HIS A 328 40.18 10.67 14.49
N ILE A 329 40.53 9.38 14.57
CA ILE A 329 39.59 8.31 14.95
C ILE A 329 39.57 8.26 16.49
N LEU A 330 38.38 8.40 17.07
CA LEU A 330 38.20 8.40 18.52
C LEU A 330 37.57 7.07 18.97
N ALA A 331 38.26 6.33 19.83
CA ALA A 331 37.72 5.13 20.45
C ALA A 331 36.66 5.49 21.50
N LEU A 332 35.53 4.78 21.48
CA LEU A 332 34.42 4.95 22.41
C LEU A 332 34.46 3.82 23.45
N TYR A 333 34.53 4.19 24.73
CA TYR A 333 34.68 3.23 25.83
C TYR A 333 33.38 3.01 26.65
N ASN A 334 32.33 3.82 26.42
CA ASN A 334 31.01 3.72 27.07
C ASN A 334 29.90 3.84 26.01
N TYR A 335 29.90 2.93 25.04
CA TYR A 335 28.96 2.91 23.91
C TYR A 335 27.84 1.90 24.12
#